data_AF-A0A3F2RWC2-F1
#
_entry.id   AF-A0A3F2RWC2-F1
#
_cell.length_a   1.000
_cell.length_b   1.000
_cell.length_c   1.000
_cell.angle_alpha   90.00
_cell.angle_beta   90.00
_cell.angle_gamma   90.00
#
_symmetry.space_group_name_H-M   'P 1'
#
loop_
_entity.id
_entity.type
_entity.pdbx_description
1 polymer ?
#
loop_
_entity_poly.entity_id
_entity_poly.type
_entity_poly.pdbx_seq_one_letter_code
_entity_poly.pdbx_strand_id
1 'polypeptide(L)'
;MLSELLSSLPSPTPTLSSRLSHLNSFVVLTKKSSPSSRRLSRRSSVASICSSTSTASNYSDDESESSDLDGDDCCLAYESYAAVTKRNNLPATARSSWDLRWSDLQLSKNSAETSKLLAAMRLKRRHTRNGEALELTALELCFEFLTLEELHAAALVCTGFHDVVVSSEMLLSGLYTRQWRRDSKMLPATYVMLPYCEQLTLCAGRRTDTNYELSTRSAVTHLPDGKYKVVNNSMLRNFEKGAVDSVRGVKPLPVLSCALALNKGISYYEVDMKGCGSVGLASLSDAAARNAYGFGSGEHVGWKGLSYGYHGNDGDFVYNDGAKPYGGAWESFGPSWGRAHARFGNQEEEEEAPTFTVGCGLDADKHQVFFTLNGELVGAAPTTVLPGDYAAAVSLHAFGDEAVVNVGAAPFLFDIEASSIGGRF
;
A
#
# COMPACT_ATOMS: atom_id res chain seq x y z
N MET A 1 15.97 -18.59 -20.83
CA MET A 1 16.66 -17.37 -21.29
C MET A 1 16.52 -16.27 -20.23
N LEU A 2 17.19 -16.44 -19.09
CA LEU A 2 17.18 -15.52 -17.94
C LEU A 2 18.58 -15.56 -17.30
N SER A 3 19.61 -15.21 -18.07
CA SER A 3 21.02 -15.28 -17.62
C SER A 3 21.90 -14.13 -18.14
N GLU A 4 21.39 -13.14 -18.86
CA GLU A 4 22.23 -12.09 -19.48
C GLU A 4 21.78 -10.66 -19.17
N LEU A 5 21.55 -10.33 -17.89
CA LEU A 5 21.29 -8.94 -17.47
C LEU A 5 22.12 -8.50 -16.26
N LEU A 6 23.25 -9.16 -15.98
CA LEU A 6 24.16 -8.83 -14.89
C LEU A 6 25.57 -8.49 -15.41
N SER A 7 25.70 -7.37 -16.13
CA SER A 7 27.00 -6.69 -16.25
C SER A 7 26.86 -5.30 -16.88
N SER A 8 26.60 -4.27 -16.06
CA SER A 8 27.24 -2.95 -16.13
C SER A 8 26.48 -1.92 -15.30
N LEU A 9 26.95 -1.64 -14.09
CA LEU A 9 26.59 -0.42 -13.36
C LEU A 9 27.89 0.27 -12.94
N PRO A 10 28.08 1.58 -13.24
CA PRO A 10 29.19 2.35 -12.72
C PRO A 10 28.93 2.72 -11.24
N SER A 11 30.00 2.73 -10.45
CA SER A 11 29.98 3.11 -9.03
C SER A 11 29.41 4.52 -8.82
N PRO A 12 28.42 4.74 -7.93
CA PRO A 12 27.94 6.07 -7.62
C PRO A 12 28.76 6.68 -6.47
N THR A 13 29.39 7.82 -6.76
CA THR A 13 29.82 8.80 -5.75
C THR A 13 28.58 9.49 -5.15
N PRO A 14 28.46 9.63 -3.82
CA PRO A 14 27.27 10.20 -3.22
C PRO A 14 27.28 11.74 -3.33
N THR A 15 26.35 12.29 -4.12
CA THR A 15 25.98 13.71 -4.05
C THR A 15 24.92 13.90 -2.97
N LEU A 16 25.18 14.80 -2.02
CA LEU A 16 24.22 15.18 -0.97
C LEU A 16 22.94 15.75 -1.59
N SER A 17 21.84 15.01 -1.48
CA SER A 17 20.48 15.52 -1.67
C SER A 17 19.72 15.42 -0.34
N SER A 18 18.89 16.43 -0.10
CA SER A 18 18.20 16.75 1.15
C SER A 18 17.37 15.58 1.70
N ARG A 19 17.79 15.05 2.85
CA ARG A 19 17.07 14.02 3.61
C ARG A 19 15.79 14.59 4.23
N LEU A 20 14.66 13.96 3.93
CA LEU A 20 13.47 13.99 4.78
C LEU A 20 13.82 13.39 6.15
N SER A 21 13.33 13.99 7.22
CA SER A 21 13.58 13.59 8.61
C SER A 21 12.81 12.31 8.97
N HIS A 22 13.25 11.16 8.47
CA HIS A 22 12.85 9.87 9.03
C HIS A 22 13.68 9.59 10.30
N LEU A 23 12.98 9.25 11.39
CA LEU A 23 13.55 8.77 12.63
C LEU A 23 14.40 7.52 12.35
N ASN A 24 15.73 7.69 12.30
CA ASN A 24 16.69 6.59 12.28
C ASN A 24 16.75 5.93 13.67
N SER A 25 15.73 5.15 14.01
CA SER A 25 15.77 4.25 15.16
C SER A 25 15.98 2.82 14.66
N PHE A 26 17.25 2.42 14.50
CA PHE A 26 17.60 1.02 14.29
C PHE A 26 17.45 0.27 15.63
N VAL A 27 16.70 -0.83 15.63
CA VAL A 27 16.70 -1.80 16.74
C VAL A 27 17.79 -2.83 16.45
N VAL A 28 18.88 -2.78 17.22
CA VAL A 28 19.95 -3.78 17.15
C VAL A 28 19.75 -4.77 18.29
N LEU A 29 19.36 -6.01 17.97
CA LEU A 29 19.28 -7.10 18.94
C LEU A 29 20.69 -7.68 19.12
N THR A 30 21.31 -7.45 20.28
CA THR A 30 22.58 -8.12 20.62
C THR A 30 22.34 -9.26 21.59
N LYS A 31 22.84 -10.44 21.26
CA LYS A 31 22.89 -11.60 22.16
C LYS A 31 23.96 -11.37 23.21
N LYS A 32 23.59 -11.24 24.49
CA LYS A 32 24.56 -11.16 25.59
C LYS A 32 24.92 -12.57 26.04
N SER A 33 26.16 -13.01 25.81
CA SER A 33 26.72 -14.16 26.50
C SER A 33 27.04 -13.77 27.95
N SER A 34 26.37 -14.39 28.92
CA SER A 34 26.59 -14.09 30.34
C SER A 34 27.99 -14.57 30.80
N PRO A 35 28.79 -13.75 31.51
CA PRO A 35 30.08 -14.18 32.05
C PRO A 35 29.91 -14.71 33.48
N SER A 36 29.64 -16.01 33.65
CA SER A 36 29.73 -16.66 34.96
C SER A 36 30.42 -18.03 34.88
N SER A 37 31.74 -18.01 34.77
CA SER A 37 32.59 -19.03 35.43
C SER A 37 34.03 -18.52 35.53
N ARG A 38 34.29 -17.57 36.44
CA ARG A 38 35.63 -17.49 37.05
C ARG A 38 35.65 -18.49 38.21
N ARG A 39 35.94 -19.76 37.92
CA ARG A 39 36.48 -20.64 38.95
C ARG A 39 37.91 -20.18 39.23
N LEU A 40 38.09 -19.51 40.36
CA LEU A 40 39.39 -19.36 41.01
C LEU A 40 39.83 -20.74 41.50
N SER A 41 40.73 -21.39 40.77
CA SER A 41 41.51 -22.52 41.29
C SER A 41 42.99 -22.15 41.28
N ARG A 42 43.54 -22.10 42.49
CA ARG A 42 44.94 -21.85 42.84
C ARG A 42 45.91 -22.60 41.91
N ARG A 43 46.85 -21.86 41.32
CA ARG A 43 48.14 -22.38 40.83
C ARG A 43 49.02 -22.71 42.04
N SER A 44 49.30 -23.99 42.27
CA SER A 44 50.65 -24.42 42.64
C SER A 44 51.23 -25.20 41.46
N SER A 45 52.47 -24.88 41.13
CA SER A 45 53.27 -25.48 40.09
C SER A 45 53.69 -26.91 40.45
N VAL A 46 53.68 -27.82 39.48
CA VAL A 46 54.85 -28.51 38.89
C VAL A 46 54.35 -29.57 37.89
N ALA A 47 55.10 -29.70 36.80
CA ALA A 47 54.83 -30.47 35.58
C ALA A 47 54.90 -32.00 35.75
N SER A 48 54.18 -32.73 34.87
CA SER A 48 54.68 -33.72 33.89
C SER A 48 53.54 -34.71 33.54
N ILE A 49 53.02 -34.68 32.30
CA ILE A 49 53.30 -35.63 31.18
C ILE A 49 52.57 -37.00 31.28
N CYS A 50 51.70 -37.18 30.29
CA CYS A 50 51.31 -38.40 29.56
C CYS A 50 50.55 -39.57 30.21
N SER A 51 49.34 -39.74 29.65
CA SER A 51 48.88 -40.92 28.88
C SER A 51 48.06 -42.01 29.56
N SER A 52 47.03 -42.36 28.79
CA SER A 52 46.45 -43.68 28.53
C SER A 52 45.39 -44.26 29.49
N THR A 53 44.19 -44.39 28.91
CA THR A 53 43.35 -45.59 28.81
C THR A 53 42.61 -46.15 30.03
N SER A 54 41.28 -46.16 29.88
CA SER A 54 40.38 -47.32 30.03
C SER A 54 39.75 -47.67 31.39
N THR A 55 38.42 -47.78 31.29
CA THR A 55 37.51 -48.82 31.82
C THR A 55 37.14 -48.89 33.31
N ALA A 56 35.80 -49.00 33.49
CA ALA A 56 35.04 -49.70 34.55
C ALA A 56 35.09 -49.03 35.95
N SER A 57 34.05 -48.99 36.79
CA SER A 57 32.82 -49.78 36.95
C SER A 57 31.91 -49.17 38.04
N ASN A 58 30.59 -49.43 37.91
CA ASN A 58 29.58 -49.85 38.90
C ASN A 58 29.26 -49.11 40.22
N TYR A 59 27.92 -49.06 40.44
CA TYR A 59 27.15 -49.17 41.72
C TYR A 59 27.22 -47.97 42.68
N SER A 60 26.18 -47.51 43.38
CA SER A 60 24.77 -47.91 43.61
C SER A 60 24.05 -46.80 44.41
N ASP A 61 22.72 -46.78 44.34
CA ASP A 61 21.70 -46.36 45.32
C ASP A 61 21.96 -45.16 46.24
N ASP A 62 21.12 -44.13 46.13
CA ASP A 62 20.31 -43.69 47.28
C ASP A 62 19.09 -42.85 46.84
N GLU A 63 17.93 -43.20 47.39
CA GLU A 63 16.65 -42.51 47.28
C GLU A 63 16.53 -41.49 48.41
N SER A 64 16.22 -40.22 48.12
CA SER A 64 15.53 -39.34 49.08
C SER A 64 14.99 -38.05 48.44
N GLU A 65 13.67 -38.02 48.31
CA GLU A 65 12.71 -36.92 48.52
C GLU A 65 13.14 -35.44 48.37
N SER A 66 12.46 -34.79 47.40
CA SER A 66 11.88 -33.44 47.40
C SER A 66 12.55 -32.31 48.21
N SER A 67 13.07 -31.30 47.49
CA SER A 67 12.74 -29.89 47.77
C SER A 67 13.04 -28.99 46.56
N ASP A 68 11.98 -28.35 46.10
CA ASP A 68 11.85 -27.00 45.54
C ASP A 68 13.01 -26.36 44.73
N LEU A 69 12.64 -26.05 43.48
CA LEU A 69 12.84 -24.77 42.80
C LEU A 69 14.27 -24.20 42.78
N ASP A 70 14.94 -24.36 41.63
CA ASP A 70 15.57 -23.23 40.95
C ASP A 70 15.41 -23.44 39.44
N GLY A 71 14.26 -22.98 38.93
CA GLY A 71 14.09 -22.75 37.51
C GLY A 71 15.02 -21.61 37.13
N ASP A 72 16.11 -21.94 36.44
CA ASP A 72 16.97 -20.96 35.78
C ASP A 72 16.14 -20.35 34.62
N ASP A 73 15.28 -19.40 34.97
CA ASP A 73 14.58 -18.50 34.06
C ASP A 73 15.67 -17.75 33.28
N CYS A 74 16.06 -18.29 32.12
CA CYS A 74 16.86 -17.59 31.13
C CYS A 74 16.06 -16.39 30.60
N CYS A 75 16.06 -15.30 31.37
CA CYS A 75 15.48 -14.04 30.99
C CYS A 75 16.30 -13.45 29.83
N LEU A 76 15.87 -13.71 28.60
CA LEU A 76 16.35 -13.02 27.40
C LEU A 76 15.91 -11.55 27.46
N ALA A 77 16.81 -10.70 27.93
CA ALA A 77 16.60 -9.25 27.94
C ALA A 77 17.23 -8.63 26.68
N TYR A 78 16.38 -8.03 25.83
CA TYR A 78 16.80 -7.25 24.67
C TYR A 78 16.98 -5.79 25.07
N GLU A 79 18.15 -5.20 24.76
CA GLU A 79 18.48 -3.81 25.10
C GLU A 79 18.19 -2.88 23.92
N SER A 80 17.61 -1.70 24.16
CA SER A 80 17.36 -0.71 23.11
C SER A 80 18.64 0.04 22.72
N TYR A 81 18.74 0.51 21.46
CA TYR A 81 19.90 1.30 20.97
C TYR A 81 20.16 2.56 21.82
N ALA A 82 19.11 3.17 22.37
CA ALA A 82 19.20 4.31 23.28
C ALA A 82 19.91 3.96 24.60
N ALA A 83 19.70 2.75 25.14
CA ALA A 83 20.38 2.29 26.35
C ALA A 83 21.87 1.98 26.07
N VAL A 84 22.17 1.34 24.93
CA VAL A 84 23.55 1.02 24.51
C VAL A 84 24.39 2.27 24.26
N THR A 85 23.82 3.27 23.56
CA THR A 85 24.51 4.54 23.27
C THR A 85 24.75 5.36 24.53
N LYS A 86 23.78 5.39 25.46
CA LYS A 86 23.93 6.07 26.74
C LYS A 86 25.03 5.43 27.60
N ARG A 87 25.16 4.09 27.59
CA ARG A 87 26.25 3.36 28.27
C ARG A 87 27.63 3.66 27.70
N ASN A 88 27.74 3.82 26.38
CA ASN A 88 29.02 4.07 25.72
C ASN A 88 29.51 5.52 25.87
N ASN A 89 28.62 6.45 26.19
CA ASN A 89 28.96 7.86 26.45
C ASN A 89 29.36 8.14 27.92
N LEU A 90 29.41 7.11 28.78
CA LEU A 90 29.85 7.24 30.18
C LEU A 90 31.36 6.95 30.34
N PRO A 91 32.04 7.62 31.30
CA PRO A 91 33.44 7.34 31.63
C PRO A 91 33.65 5.86 32.01
N ALA A 92 34.82 5.30 31.69
CA ALA A 92 35.13 3.88 31.89
C ALA A 92 34.94 3.39 33.34
N THR A 93 35.06 4.28 34.32
CA THR A 93 34.85 4.00 35.75
C THR A 93 33.38 3.82 36.15
N ALA A 94 32.43 4.32 35.34
CA ALA A 94 30.99 4.14 35.56
C ALA A 94 30.41 2.94 34.79
N ARG A 95 31.14 2.38 33.81
CA ARG A 95 30.68 1.25 32.98
C ARG A 95 30.62 -0.09 33.72
N SER A 96 31.33 -0.23 34.86
CA SER A 96 31.38 -1.47 35.65
C SER A 96 30.31 -1.58 36.75
N SER A 97 29.58 -0.50 37.03
CA SER A 97 28.62 -0.44 38.16
C SER A 97 27.17 -0.15 37.72
N TRP A 98 26.89 -0.09 36.42
CA TRP A 98 25.55 0.15 35.91
C TRP A 98 24.81 -1.19 35.71
N ASP A 99 24.11 -1.62 36.75
CA ASP A 99 23.01 -2.57 36.61
C ASP A 99 21.78 -1.81 36.09
N LEU A 100 21.40 -2.07 34.84
CA LEU A 100 20.15 -1.57 34.26
C LEU A 100 18.97 -2.04 35.11
N ARG A 101 18.20 -1.10 35.66
CA ARG A 101 16.94 -1.42 36.35
C ARG A 101 15.79 -1.26 35.37
N TRP A 102 14.80 -2.15 35.45
CA TRP A 102 13.60 -2.11 34.61
C TRP A 102 12.85 -0.76 34.65
N SER A 103 12.97 -0.01 35.76
CA SER A 103 12.45 1.35 35.93
C SER A 103 13.05 2.35 34.93
N ASP A 104 14.26 2.12 34.45
CA ASP A 104 15.00 3.08 33.62
C ASP A 104 14.54 3.07 32.15
N LEU A 105 13.77 2.04 31.76
CA LEU A 105 13.17 1.87 30.44
C LEU A 105 11.73 2.44 30.34
N GLN A 106 11.12 2.85 31.46
CA GLN A 106 9.76 3.39 31.50
C GLN A 106 9.77 4.92 31.69
N LEU A 107 10.01 5.66 30.61
CA LEU A 107 10.01 7.13 30.64
C LEU A 107 8.66 7.78 30.28
N SER A 108 7.59 7.02 30.03
CA SER A 108 6.24 7.58 29.89
C SER A 108 5.30 6.99 30.93
N LYS A 109 4.56 7.86 31.65
CA LYS A 109 3.42 7.44 32.47
C LYS A 109 2.47 6.66 31.57
N ASN A 110 2.30 5.36 31.85
CA ASN A 110 1.41 4.47 31.11
C ASN A 110 0.01 5.10 31.04
N SER A 111 -0.48 5.43 29.84
CA SER A 111 -1.89 5.78 29.65
C SER A 111 -2.75 4.55 29.92
N ALA A 112 -4.04 4.76 30.24
CA ALA A 112 -5.00 3.66 30.39
C ALA A 112 -5.06 2.77 29.14
N GLU A 113 -4.81 3.31 27.95
CA GLU A 113 -4.79 2.57 26.68
C GLU A 113 -3.53 1.70 26.55
N THR A 114 -2.36 2.24 26.91
CA THR A 114 -1.11 1.44 26.94
C THR A 114 -1.20 0.29 27.94
N SER A 115 -1.90 0.49 29.07
CA SER A 115 -2.13 -0.56 30.06
C SER A 115 -3.09 -1.63 29.55
N LYS A 116 -4.12 -1.25 28.77
CA LYS A 116 -5.02 -2.20 28.09
C LYS A 116 -4.31 -2.99 27.00
N LEU A 117 -3.47 -2.34 26.19
CA LEU A 117 -2.65 -2.99 25.17
C LEU A 117 -1.67 -4.00 25.80
N LEU A 118 -0.97 -3.59 26.86
CA LEU A 118 -0.07 -4.48 27.60
C LEU A 118 -0.82 -5.62 28.29
N ALA A 119 -2.04 -5.40 28.78
CA ALA A 119 -2.89 -6.45 29.33
C ALA A 119 -3.34 -7.44 28.24
N ALA A 120 -3.72 -6.96 27.06
CA ALA A 120 -4.07 -7.79 25.91
C ALA A 120 -2.87 -8.61 25.41
N MET A 121 -1.68 -8.01 25.35
CA MET A 121 -0.44 -8.72 25.02
C MET A 121 -0.06 -9.75 26.09
N ARG A 122 -0.28 -9.47 27.37
CA ARG A 122 -0.08 -10.42 28.48
C ARG A 122 -1.08 -11.59 28.42
N LEU A 123 -2.29 -11.35 27.95
CA LEU A 123 -3.30 -12.39 27.75
C LEU A 123 -2.90 -13.31 26.58
N LYS A 124 -2.44 -12.74 25.45
CA LYS A 124 -1.85 -13.52 24.33
C LYS A 124 -0.61 -14.31 24.78
N ARG A 125 0.26 -13.73 25.62
CA ARG A 125 1.45 -14.41 26.20
C ARG A 125 1.12 -15.67 26.99
N ARG A 126 -0.04 -15.76 27.64
CA ARG A 126 -0.41 -16.96 28.42
C ARG A 126 -0.81 -18.15 27.54
N HIS A 127 -1.02 -17.95 26.24
CA HIS A 127 -1.43 -19.02 25.32
C HIS A 127 -0.30 -19.59 24.46
N THR A 128 0.87 -18.94 24.42
CA THR A 128 2.05 -19.43 23.68
C THR A 128 3.13 -19.88 24.66
N ARG A 129 3.07 -21.16 25.08
CA ARG A 129 4.00 -21.74 26.05
C ARG A 129 5.37 -22.14 25.45
N ASN A 130 5.65 -21.73 24.20
CA ASN A 130 6.90 -21.97 23.48
C ASN A 130 7.62 -20.63 23.23
N GLY A 131 8.85 -20.48 23.72
CA GLY A 131 9.66 -19.25 23.57
C GLY A 131 9.91 -18.83 22.12
N GLU A 132 9.99 -19.80 21.21
CA GLU A 132 10.15 -19.60 19.76
C GLU A 132 8.97 -18.81 19.14
N ALA A 133 7.73 -19.05 19.60
CA ALA A 133 6.56 -18.30 19.13
C ALA A 133 6.60 -16.82 19.57
N LEU A 134 7.23 -16.52 20.71
CA LEU A 134 7.38 -15.16 21.20
C LEU A 134 8.41 -14.38 20.38
N GLU A 135 9.51 -15.02 19.99
CA GLU A 135 10.57 -14.43 19.16
C GLU A 135 10.05 -14.10 17.75
N LEU A 136 9.31 -15.02 17.13
CA LEU A 136 8.67 -14.78 15.83
C LEU A 136 7.64 -13.63 15.88
N THR A 137 6.84 -13.57 16.95
CA THR A 137 5.88 -12.46 17.16
C THR A 137 6.60 -11.12 17.35
N ALA A 138 7.75 -11.10 18.04
CA ALA A 138 8.54 -9.88 18.20
C ALA A 138 9.16 -9.41 16.89
N LEU A 139 9.64 -10.34 16.05
CA LEU A 139 10.15 -10.03 14.71
C LEU A 139 9.05 -9.48 13.80
N GLU A 140 7.86 -10.06 13.83
CA GLU A 140 6.71 -9.58 13.07
C GLU A 140 6.37 -8.10 13.42
N LEU A 141 6.36 -7.76 14.71
CA LEU A 141 6.17 -6.36 15.15
C LEU A 141 7.28 -5.41 14.66
N CYS A 142 8.53 -5.89 14.56
CA CYS A 142 9.61 -5.10 13.99
C CYS A 142 9.46 -4.93 12.48
N PHE A 143 9.03 -5.99 11.80
CA PHE A 143 8.90 -6.01 10.33
C PHE A 143 7.72 -5.19 9.84
N GLU A 144 6.73 -4.90 10.70
CA GLU A 144 5.58 -4.07 10.34
C GLU A 144 5.96 -2.67 9.81
N PHE A 145 7.13 -2.15 10.21
CA PHE A 145 7.61 -0.83 9.80
C PHE A 145 8.48 -0.85 8.54
N LEU A 146 8.74 -2.03 7.99
CA LEU A 146 9.55 -2.19 6.79
C LEU A 146 8.74 -1.89 5.52
N THR A 147 9.42 -1.34 4.54
CA THR A 147 8.91 -1.21 3.17
C THR A 147 8.83 -2.59 2.49
N LEU A 148 8.14 -2.67 1.35
CA LEU A 148 8.07 -3.92 0.57
C LEU A 148 9.48 -4.42 0.16
N GLU A 149 10.38 -3.51 -0.22
CA GLU A 149 11.75 -3.84 -0.60
C GLU A 149 12.55 -4.39 0.58
N GLU A 150 12.38 -3.79 1.77
CA GLU A 150 13.04 -4.25 2.99
C GLU A 150 12.47 -5.58 3.49
N LEU A 151 11.16 -5.82 3.33
CA LEU A 151 10.55 -7.13 3.64
C LEU A 151 11.08 -8.23 2.70
N HIS A 152 11.23 -7.94 1.41
CA HIS A 152 11.89 -8.86 0.48
C HIS A 152 13.35 -9.13 0.89
N ALA A 153 14.11 -8.08 1.24
CA ALA A 153 15.48 -8.24 1.70
C ALA A 153 15.55 -9.08 2.99
N ALA A 154 14.65 -8.84 3.94
CA ALA A 154 14.56 -9.59 5.19
C ALA A 154 14.31 -11.08 4.94
N ALA A 155 13.41 -11.42 4.01
CA ALA A 155 13.12 -12.81 3.64
C ALA A 155 14.34 -13.55 3.07
N LEU A 156 15.37 -12.85 2.59
CA LEU A 156 16.61 -13.43 2.07
C LEU A 156 17.73 -13.58 3.12
N VAL A 157 17.55 -13.05 4.34
CA VAL A 157 18.61 -13.03 5.37
C VAL A 157 18.83 -14.40 6.00
N CYS A 158 17.75 -15.03 6.49
CA CYS A 158 17.79 -16.35 7.12
C CYS A 158 16.40 -17.01 7.10
N THR A 159 16.34 -18.30 7.41
CA THR A 159 15.08 -19.07 7.43
C THR A 159 14.06 -18.50 8.41
N GLY A 160 14.47 -18.07 9.60
CA GLY A 160 13.54 -17.46 10.56
C GLY A 160 12.90 -16.17 10.05
N PHE A 161 13.64 -15.32 9.33
CA PHE A 161 13.09 -14.10 8.76
C PHE A 161 12.18 -14.40 7.58
N HIS A 162 12.61 -15.33 6.72
CA HIS A 162 11.77 -15.87 5.65
C HIS A 162 10.43 -16.36 6.19
N ASP A 163 10.43 -17.19 7.24
CA ASP A 163 9.22 -17.79 7.79
C ASP A 163 8.28 -16.74 8.40
N VAL A 164 8.82 -15.71 9.06
CA VAL A 164 8.02 -14.57 9.56
C VAL A 164 7.37 -13.81 8.40
N VAL A 165 8.13 -13.47 7.35
CA VAL A 165 7.63 -12.68 6.23
C VAL A 165 6.60 -13.47 5.41
N VAL A 166 6.84 -14.76 5.18
CA VAL A 166 5.99 -15.61 4.33
C VAL A 166 4.74 -16.11 5.06
N SER A 167 4.83 -16.36 6.37
CA SER A 167 3.73 -16.95 7.14
C SER A 167 2.86 -15.91 7.85
N SER A 168 3.29 -14.64 7.91
CA SER A 168 2.51 -13.58 8.53
C SER A 168 1.27 -13.23 7.70
N GLU A 169 0.11 -13.28 8.34
CA GLU A 169 -1.15 -12.78 7.78
C GLU A 169 -1.24 -11.25 7.79
N MET A 170 -0.37 -10.57 8.55
CA MET A 170 -0.52 -9.15 8.91
C MET A 170 0.50 -8.24 8.26
N LEU A 171 1.69 -8.74 7.90
CA LEU A 171 2.77 -7.89 7.41
C LEU A 171 2.43 -7.25 6.06
N LEU A 172 2.18 -8.06 5.03
CA LEU A 172 1.88 -7.56 3.69
C LEU A 172 0.48 -6.95 3.62
N SER A 173 -0.51 -7.59 4.25
CA SER A 173 -1.89 -7.08 4.30
C SER A 173 -1.99 -5.74 5.05
N GLY A 174 -1.24 -5.59 6.15
CA GLY A 174 -1.12 -4.35 6.91
C GLY A 174 -0.39 -3.27 6.14
N LEU A 175 0.72 -3.61 5.47
CA LEU A 175 1.44 -2.69 4.58
C LEU A 175 0.52 -2.14 3.49
N TYR A 176 -0.20 -3.03 2.79
CA TYR A 176 -1.17 -2.63 1.76
C TYR A 176 -2.26 -1.72 2.34
N THR A 177 -2.86 -2.11 3.46
CA THR A 177 -3.96 -1.36 4.11
C THR A 177 -3.54 0.07 4.44
N ARG A 178 -2.36 0.25 5.06
CA ARG A 178 -1.84 1.57 5.43
C ARG A 178 -1.56 2.46 4.21
N GLN A 179 -1.16 1.85 3.09
CA GLN A 179 -0.78 2.60 1.90
C GLN A 179 -1.97 2.93 1.01
N TRP A 180 -2.96 2.03 0.89
CA TRP A 180 -3.94 2.07 -0.18
C TRP A 180 -5.40 2.20 0.26
N ARG A 181 -5.68 2.14 1.57
CA ARG A 181 -7.05 2.26 2.09
C ARG A 181 -7.20 3.49 3.01
N ARG A 182 -8.10 4.42 2.65
CA ARG A 182 -8.33 5.66 3.40
C ARG A 182 -8.73 5.43 4.87
N ASP A 183 -9.65 4.50 5.10
CA ASP A 183 -10.25 4.32 6.44
C ASP A 183 -9.40 3.44 7.36
N SER A 184 -8.24 2.96 6.91
CA SER A 184 -7.44 1.94 7.62
C SER A 184 -8.25 0.70 8.04
N LYS A 185 -9.40 0.46 7.38
CA LYS A 185 -10.19 -0.75 7.57
C LYS A 185 -9.32 -1.94 7.18
N MET A 186 -9.40 -3.01 7.97
CA MET A 186 -8.68 -4.25 7.63
C MET A 186 -9.14 -4.77 6.28
N LEU A 187 -8.19 -5.24 5.47
CA LEU A 187 -8.49 -5.94 4.24
C LEU A 187 -9.48 -7.08 4.51
N PRO A 188 -10.42 -7.34 3.60
CA PRO A 188 -11.28 -8.50 3.73
C PRO A 188 -10.49 -9.80 3.89
N ALA A 189 -11.06 -10.77 4.62
CA ALA A 189 -10.39 -12.03 4.93
C ALA A 189 -9.87 -12.77 3.68
N THR A 190 -10.55 -12.65 2.54
CA THR A 190 -10.12 -13.21 1.27
C THR A 190 -8.71 -12.78 0.87
N TYR A 191 -8.34 -11.52 1.11
CA TYR A 191 -6.99 -11.01 0.82
C TYR A 191 -5.96 -11.40 1.87
N VAL A 192 -6.37 -11.41 3.14
CA VAL A 192 -5.50 -11.78 4.28
C VAL A 192 -5.07 -13.25 4.18
N MET A 193 -5.95 -14.10 3.68
CA MET A 193 -5.71 -15.53 3.51
C MET A 193 -5.04 -15.91 2.18
N LEU A 194 -4.67 -14.92 1.34
CA LEU A 194 -3.96 -15.23 0.09
C LEU A 194 -2.59 -15.86 0.39
N PRO A 195 -2.11 -16.78 -0.46
CA PRO A 195 -0.74 -17.25 -0.33
C PRO A 195 0.25 -16.09 -0.55
N TYR A 196 1.47 -16.28 -0.06
CA TYR A 196 2.49 -15.24 -0.02
C TYR A 196 2.74 -14.60 -1.40
N CYS A 197 2.77 -15.38 -2.48
CA CYS A 197 3.00 -14.87 -3.84
C CYS A 197 1.90 -13.90 -4.31
N GLU A 198 0.64 -14.19 -3.99
CA GLU A 198 -0.51 -13.35 -4.29
C GLU A 198 -0.55 -12.10 -3.40
N GLN A 199 -0.15 -12.21 -2.12
CA GLN A 199 0.03 -11.04 -1.25
C GLN A 199 1.16 -10.12 -1.74
N LEU A 200 2.25 -10.69 -2.26
CA LEU A 200 3.30 -9.90 -2.91
C LEU A 200 2.77 -9.19 -4.15
N THR A 201 1.97 -9.88 -4.96
CA THR A 201 1.32 -9.27 -6.14
C THR A 201 0.43 -8.09 -5.75
N LEU A 202 -0.35 -8.25 -4.67
CA LEU A 202 -1.19 -7.21 -4.09
C LEU A 202 -0.38 -5.96 -3.72
N CYS A 203 0.75 -6.11 -3.03
CA CYS A 203 1.59 -5.00 -2.58
C CYS A 203 2.48 -4.40 -3.67
N ALA A 204 3.00 -5.21 -4.59
CA ALA A 204 3.93 -4.77 -5.63
C ALA A 204 3.24 -4.11 -6.83
N GLY A 205 1.99 -4.49 -7.12
CA GLY A 205 1.29 -4.10 -8.33
C GLY A 205 0.76 -2.65 -8.36
N ARG A 206 0.72 -1.96 -7.21
CA ARG A 206 0.26 -0.58 -7.11
C ARG A 206 1.40 0.30 -6.63
N ARG A 207 1.79 1.29 -7.44
CA ARG A 207 2.91 2.18 -7.12
C ARG A 207 2.53 3.65 -7.32
N THR A 208 3.00 4.49 -6.42
CA THR A 208 2.78 5.94 -6.41
C THR A 208 3.53 6.66 -7.54
N ASP A 209 4.57 6.05 -8.11
CA ASP A 209 5.43 6.59 -9.16
C ASP A 209 4.98 6.20 -10.58
N THR A 210 3.88 5.42 -10.71
CA THR A 210 3.39 4.98 -12.02
C THR A 210 2.86 6.17 -12.82
N ASN A 211 3.54 6.52 -13.91
CA ASN A 211 3.10 7.59 -14.79
C ASN A 211 2.02 7.09 -15.77
N TYR A 212 0.82 7.63 -15.64
CA TYR A 212 -0.30 7.48 -16.56
C TYR A 212 -0.52 8.78 -17.36
N GLU A 213 0.20 8.91 -18.47
CA GLU A 213 0.16 10.11 -19.31
C GLU A 213 -1.25 10.39 -19.86
N LEU A 214 -1.63 11.67 -19.86
CA LEU A 214 -2.91 12.16 -20.35
C LEU A 214 -2.74 12.92 -21.66
N SER A 215 -3.56 12.58 -22.66
CA SER A 215 -3.81 13.40 -23.84
C SER A 215 -4.93 14.37 -23.53
N THR A 216 -4.63 15.66 -23.54
CA THR A 216 -5.60 16.75 -23.36
C THR A 216 -5.01 18.04 -23.90
N ARG A 217 -5.87 19.01 -24.24
CA ARG A 217 -5.42 20.38 -24.54
C ARG A 217 -5.20 21.17 -23.26
N SER A 218 -5.88 20.81 -22.17
CA SER A 218 -5.82 21.55 -20.91
C SER A 218 -4.43 21.57 -20.29
N ALA A 219 -4.24 22.51 -19.36
CA ALA A 219 -3.06 22.48 -18.51
C ALA A 219 -3.17 21.28 -17.56
N VAL A 220 -2.11 20.48 -17.48
CA VAL A 220 -2.00 19.32 -16.58
C VAL A 220 -0.94 19.62 -15.53
N THR A 221 -1.29 19.47 -14.27
CA THR A 221 -0.36 19.55 -13.13
C THR A 221 -0.24 18.18 -12.50
N HIS A 222 0.99 17.68 -12.38
CA HIS A 222 1.28 16.43 -11.67
C HIS A 222 1.37 16.73 -10.17
N LEU A 223 0.56 16.04 -9.38
CA LEU A 223 0.51 16.23 -7.93
C LEU A 223 1.51 15.29 -7.22
N PRO A 224 1.99 15.65 -6.01
CA PRO A 224 2.95 14.83 -5.27
C PRO A 224 2.48 13.41 -4.93
N ASP A 225 1.17 13.18 -4.89
CA ASP A 225 0.54 11.87 -4.68
C ASP A 225 0.31 11.07 -5.98
N GLY A 226 0.90 11.53 -7.10
CA GLY A 226 0.84 10.89 -8.41
C GLY A 226 -0.47 11.11 -9.17
N LYS A 227 -1.40 11.92 -8.63
CA LYS A 227 -2.62 12.32 -9.33
C LYS A 227 -2.35 13.41 -10.37
N TYR A 228 -3.30 13.60 -11.27
CA TYR A 228 -3.26 14.61 -12.33
C TYR A 228 -4.35 15.64 -12.10
N LYS A 229 -3.99 16.89 -11.82
CA LYS A 229 -4.95 18.00 -11.86
C LYS A 229 -5.03 18.53 -13.29
N VAL A 230 -6.25 18.64 -13.82
CA VAL A 230 -6.56 19.19 -15.13
C VAL A 230 -7.52 20.34 -14.94
N VAL A 231 -7.25 21.49 -15.56
CA VAL A 231 -8.11 22.68 -15.53
C VAL A 231 -8.53 23.03 -16.95
N ASN A 232 -9.84 23.09 -17.18
CA ASN A 232 -10.39 23.42 -18.48
C ASN A 232 -10.06 24.86 -18.87
N ASN A 233 -9.13 25.01 -19.81
CA ASN A 233 -8.76 26.30 -20.40
C ASN A 233 -8.99 26.35 -21.92
N SER A 234 -9.92 25.52 -22.43
CA SER A 234 -10.23 25.36 -23.86
C SER A 234 -10.48 26.70 -24.56
N MET A 235 -11.27 27.57 -23.93
CA MET A 235 -11.70 28.87 -24.46
C MET A 235 -10.57 29.90 -24.59
N LEU A 236 -9.44 29.73 -23.90
CA LEU A 236 -8.29 30.64 -24.05
C LEU A 236 -7.50 30.38 -25.35
N ARG A 237 -7.75 29.24 -26.02
CA ARG A 237 -6.94 28.79 -27.16
C ARG A 237 -7.67 28.97 -28.48
N ASN A 238 -8.93 28.52 -28.55
CA ASN A 238 -9.75 28.67 -29.74
C ASN A 238 -11.25 28.64 -29.38
N PHE A 239 -11.94 29.75 -29.61
CA PHE A 239 -13.39 29.87 -29.43
C PHE A 239 -14.21 28.95 -30.36
N GLU A 240 -13.64 28.52 -31.49
CA GLU A 240 -14.33 27.65 -32.46
C GLU A 240 -14.58 26.23 -31.93
N LYS A 241 -13.80 25.76 -30.94
CA LYS A 241 -13.87 24.38 -30.44
C LYS A 241 -14.84 24.18 -29.27
N GLY A 242 -15.55 25.23 -28.86
CA GLY A 242 -16.51 25.19 -27.75
C GLY A 242 -15.84 25.13 -26.38
N ALA A 243 -16.66 25.15 -25.32
CA ALA A 243 -16.18 25.19 -23.94
C ALA A 243 -15.72 23.82 -23.40
N VAL A 244 -16.16 22.73 -24.02
CA VAL A 244 -15.87 21.37 -23.53
C VAL A 244 -14.42 20.99 -23.83
N ASP A 245 -13.72 20.51 -22.81
CA ASP A 245 -12.40 19.90 -22.99
C ASP A 245 -12.42 18.40 -22.72
N SER A 246 -11.52 17.69 -23.41
CA SER A 246 -11.44 16.24 -23.36
C SER A 246 -10.07 15.79 -22.87
N VAL A 247 -10.10 14.81 -21.96
CA VAL A 247 -8.95 14.19 -21.33
C VAL A 247 -9.06 12.68 -21.57
N ARG A 248 -7.98 12.07 -22.04
CA ARG A 248 -7.90 10.62 -22.23
C ARG A 248 -6.52 10.12 -21.82
N GLY A 249 -6.44 8.99 -21.11
CA GLY A 249 -5.17 8.30 -20.90
C GLY A 249 -4.55 7.81 -22.20
N VAL A 250 -3.23 7.90 -22.34
CA VAL A 250 -2.51 7.47 -23.56
C VAL A 250 -2.40 5.94 -23.66
N LYS A 251 -2.47 5.24 -22.52
CA LYS A 251 -2.35 3.78 -22.38
C LYS A 251 -3.64 3.17 -21.84
N PRO A 252 -3.85 1.85 -21.99
CA PRO A 252 -4.97 1.16 -21.37
C PRO A 252 -4.92 1.33 -19.85
N LEU A 253 -6.09 1.32 -19.21
CA LEU A 253 -6.19 1.33 -17.75
C LEU A 253 -5.49 0.10 -17.16
N PRO A 254 -4.58 0.29 -16.19
CA PRO A 254 -3.92 -0.84 -15.54
C PRO A 254 -4.92 -1.65 -14.73
N VAL A 255 -4.77 -2.98 -14.77
CA VAL A 255 -5.49 -3.87 -13.86
C VAL A 255 -5.01 -3.60 -12.44
N LEU A 256 -5.94 -3.47 -11.50
CA LEU A 256 -5.62 -3.19 -10.11
C LEU A 256 -4.85 -4.33 -9.47
N SER A 257 -3.88 -4.03 -8.61
CA SER A 257 -3.13 -5.07 -7.88
C SER A 257 -4.03 -5.96 -7.02
N CYS A 258 -5.08 -5.41 -6.43
CA CYS A 258 -6.08 -6.17 -5.67
C CYS A 258 -6.95 -7.07 -6.56
N ALA A 259 -7.12 -6.75 -7.84
CA ALA A 259 -7.79 -7.62 -8.80
C ALA A 259 -6.85 -8.73 -9.28
N LEU A 260 -5.61 -8.36 -9.63
CA LEU A 260 -4.56 -9.30 -10.03
C LEU A 260 -4.28 -10.36 -8.96
N ALA A 261 -4.23 -9.97 -7.68
CA ALA A 261 -4.03 -10.90 -6.56
C ALA A 261 -5.18 -11.90 -6.39
N LEU A 262 -6.36 -11.60 -6.93
CA LEU A 262 -7.52 -12.51 -7.00
C LEU A 262 -7.68 -13.15 -8.39
N ASN A 263 -6.71 -12.95 -9.28
CA ASN A 263 -6.74 -13.43 -10.66
C ASN A 263 -7.97 -12.92 -11.45
N LYS A 264 -8.29 -11.63 -11.29
CA LYS A 264 -9.42 -10.93 -11.95
C LYS A 264 -8.93 -9.79 -12.84
N GLY A 265 -9.64 -9.55 -13.94
CA GLY A 265 -9.38 -8.48 -14.90
C GLY A 265 -10.11 -7.17 -14.58
N ILE A 266 -9.94 -6.60 -13.38
CA ILE A 266 -10.62 -5.36 -12.98
C ILE A 266 -9.66 -4.17 -13.01
N SER A 267 -10.04 -3.14 -13.77
CA SER A 267 -9.37 -1.83 -13.78
C SER A 267 -10.31 -0.76 -13.22
N TYR A 268 -9.78 0.28 -12.55
CA TYR A 268 -10.59 1.34 -11.95
C TYR A 268 -9.78 2.62 -11.77
N TYR A 269 -10.45 3.77 -11.89
CA TYR A 269 -9.90 5.07 -11.56
C TYR A 269 -10.98 5.99 -10.99
N GLU A 270 -10.56 7.04 -10.29
CA GLU A 270 -11.46 8.07 -9.74
C GLU A 270 -11.10 9.45 -10.25
N VAL A 271 -12.10 10.33 -10.28
CA VAL A 271 -11.97 11.72 -10.65
C VAL A 271 -12.67 12.56 -9.58
N ASP A 272 -11.90 13.38 -8.87
CA ASP A 272 -12.48 14.46 -8.06
C ASP A 272 -12.80 15.63 -9.00
N MET A 273 -14.08 15.90 -9.20
CA MET A 273 -14.58 16.91 -10.14
C MET A 273 -15.11 18.13 -9.41
N LYS A 274 -14.62 19.32 -9.80
CA LYS A 274 -15.24 20.61 -9.50
C LYS A 274 -15.80 21.18 -10.80
N GLY A 275 -17.13 21.31 -10.87
CA GLY A 275 -17.80 21.68 -12.12
C GLY A 275 -18.77 20.61 -12.60
N CYS A 276 -18.89 20.42 -13.92
CA CYS A 276 -19.71 19.37 -14.52
C CYS A 276 -18.98 18.72 -15.71
N GLY A 277 -19.39 17.51 -16.09
CA GLY A 277 -18.66 16.77 -17.11
C GLY A 277 -19.20 15.37 -17.37
N SER A 278 -18.35 14.53 -17.93
CA SER A 278 -18.61 13.10 -18.08
C SER A 278 -17.35 12.30 -17.76
N VAL A 279 -17.49 11.15 -17.11
CA VAL A 279 -16.39 10.24 -16.76
C VAL A 279 -16.66 8.87 -17.38
N GLY A 280 -15.64 8.21 -17.92
CA GLY A 280 -15.84 6.93 -18.59
C GLY A 280 -14.64 6.32 -19.30
N LEU A 281 -14.90 5.46 -20.26
CA LEU A 281 -13.89 4.72 -21.01
C LEU A 281 -13.88 5.15 -22.48
N ALA A 282 -12.68 5.25 -23.06
CA ALA A 282 -12.50 5.46 -24.49
C ALA A 282 -11.53 4.41 -25.06
N SER A 283 -11.90 3.82 -26.19
CA SER A 283 -11.09 2.80 -26.85
C SER A 283 -9.77 3.37 -27.39
N LEU A 284 -8.75 2.52 -27.37
CA LEU A 284 -7.42 2.75 -27.94
C LEU A 284 -7.12 1.88 -29.16
N SER A 285 -8.10 1.12 -29.66
CA SER A 285 -7.93 0.08 -30.66
C SER A 285 -7.22 0.54 -31.94
N ASP A 286 -7.43 1.78 -32.36
CA ASP A 286 -6.83 2.34 -33.56
C ASP A 286 -6.61 3.87 -33.46
N ALA A 287 -6.10 4.47 -34.54
CA ALA A 287 -5.85 5.91 -34.59
C ALA A 287 -7.14 6.76 -34.55
N ALA A 288 -8.25 6.28 -35.12
CA ALA A 288 -9.51 7.00 -35.10
C ALA A 288 -10.11 7.01 -33.68
N ALA A 289 -10.10 5.85 -32.99
CA ALA A 289 -10.51 5.73 -31.59
C ALA A 289 -9.67 6.63 -30.67
N ARG A 290 -8.35 6.61 -30.83
CA ARG A 290 -7.44 7.49 -30.05
C ARG A 290 -7.65 8.99 -30.29
N ASN A 291 -8.20 9.37 -31.44
CA ASN A 291 -8.51 10.75 -31.79
C ASN A 291 -9.94 11.16 -31.41
N ALA A 292 -10.81 10.22 -31.03
CA ALA A 292 -12.16 10.51 -30.58
C ALA A 292 -12.19 11.27 -29.24
N TYR A 293 -11.18 11.05 -28.39
CA TYR A 293 -11.02 11.71 -27.08
C TYR A 293 -9.57 12.10 -26.78
N GLY A 294 -9.40 13.14 -25.97
CA GLY A 294 -8.13 13.77 -25.61
C GLY A 294 -7.89 15.08 -26.36
N PHE A 295 -6.64 15.37 -26.73
CA PHE A 295 -6.23 16.67 -27.32
C PHE A 295 -7.10 17.13 -28.51
N GLY A 296 -7.56 16.19 -29.35
CA GLY A 296 -8.34 16.50 -30.56
C GLY A 296 -9.81 16.82 -30.32
N SER A 297 -10.38 16.46 -29.16
CA SER A 297 -11.83 16.34 -29.00
C SER A 297 -12.44 17.43 -28.13
N GLY A 298 -13.69 17.79 -28.42
CA GLY A 298 -14.52 18.73 -27.62
C GLY A 298 -15.85 18.09 -27.24
N GLU A 299 -15.90 16.77 -27.12
CA GLU A 299 -17.13 16.04 -26.85
C GLU A 299 -17.12 15.42 -25.45
N HIS A 300 -18.32 15.19 -24.92
CA HIS A 300 -18.50 14.35 -23.75
C HIS A 300 -18.26 12.86 -24.08
N VAL A 301 -17.77 12.10 -23.10
CA VAL A 301 -17.50 10.67 -23.22
C VAL A 301 -18.80 9.92 -23.54
N GLY A 302 -18.77 8.99 -24.50
CA GLY A 302 -19.95 8.28 -24.98
C GLY A 302 -20.55 8.79 -26.30
N TRP A 303 -20.17 9.98 -26.78
CA TRP A 303 -20.70 10.55 -28.03
C TRP A 303 -19.92 10.24 -29.31
N LYS A 304 -18.63 9.91 -29.22
CA LYS A 304 -17.76 9.66 -30.38
C LYS A 304 -16.95 8.39 -30.22
N GLY A 305 -16.79 7.64 -31.30
CA GLY A 305 -15.98 6.43 -31.29
C GLY A 305 -16.44 5.41 -30.25
N LEU A 306 -15.69 4.32 -30.11
CA LEU A 306 -16.02 3.29 -29.13
C LEU A 306 -15.75 3.80 -27.70
N SER A 307 -16.81 4.21 -27.00
CA SER A 307 -16.72 4.86 -25.68
C SER A 307 -17.99 4.70 -24.85
N TYR A 308 -17.82 4.80 -23.53
CA TYR A 308 -18.87 4.59 -22.54
C TYR A 308 -18.72 5.66 -21.45
N GLY A 309 -19.73 6.48 -21.21
CA GLY A 309 -19.64 7.65 -20.33
C GLY A 309 -20.82 7.78 -19.39
N TYR A 310 -20.54 8.18 -18.15
CA TYR A 310 -21.53 8.60 -17.17
C TYR A 310 -21.53 10.12 -17.07
N HIS A 311 -22.69 10.74 -17.28
CA HIS A 311 -22.83 12.19 -17.45
C HIS A 311 -23.31 12.85 -16.16
N GLY A 312 -22.70 13.99 -15.81
CA GLY A 312 -23.02 14.70 -14.58
C GLY A 312 -24.31 15.49 -14.63
N ASN A 313 -24.64 16.08 -15.78
CA ASN A 313 -25.78 16.99 -15.91
C ASN A 313 -27.13 16.32 -15.66
N ASP A 314 -27.28 15.06 -16.04
CA ASP A 314 -28.53 14.28 -15.98
C ASP A 314 -28.39 12.94 -15.25
N GLY A 315 -27.17 12.43 -15.06
CA GLY A 315 -26.95 11.09 -14.52
C GLY A 315 -27.17 9.99 -15.55
N ASP A 316 -27.23 10.33 -16.83
CA ASP A 316 -27.43 9.34 -17.89
C ASP A 316 -26.12 8.60 -18.19
N PHE A 317 -26.28 7.34 -18.59
CA PHE A 317 -25.23 6.57 -19.22
C PHE A 317 -25.35 6.75 -20.73
N VAL A 318 -24.27 7.18 -21.37
CA VAL A 318 -24.19 7.43 -22.82
C VAL A 318 -23.07 6.58 -23.40
N TYR A 319 -23.32 5.89 -24.50
CA TYR A 319 -22.28 5.13 -25.18
C TYR A 319 -22.40 5.14 -26.69
N ASN A 320 -21.25 4.99 -27.34
CA ASN A 320 -21.12 4.81 -28.76
C ASN A 320 -20.28 3.54 -28.98
N ASP A 321 -20.79 2.62 -29.79
CA ASP A 321 -20.18 1.32 -30.12
C ASP A 321 -19.16 1.41 -31.26
N GLY A 322 -18.90 2.62 -31.77
CA GLY A 322 -18.04 2.91 -32.91
C GLY A 322 -18.73 2.78 -34.27
N ALA A 323 -20.00 2.33 -34.34
CA ALA A 323 -20.72 2.18 -35.61
C ALA A 323 -21.14 3.52 -36.21
N LYS A 324 -21.27 4.57 -35.37
CA LYS A 324 -21.61 5.93 -35.80
C LYS A 324 -20.44 6.89 -35.54
N PRO A 325 -20.18 7.82 -36.48
CA PRO A 325 -19.11 8.83 -36.30
C PRO A 325 -19.41 9.81 -35.15
N TYR A 326 -20.68 9.98 -34.80
CA TYR A 326 -21.17 10.81 -33.70
C TYR A 326 -22.52 10.28 -33.23
N GLY A 327 -22.88 10.55 -31.97
CA GLY A 327 -24.11 10.04 -31.39
C GLY A 327 -23.88 8.71 -30.69
N GLY A 328 -24.94 8.17 -30.11
CA GLY A 328 -24.89 6.94 -29.36
C GLY A 328 -26.28 6.50 -28.94
N ALA A 329 -26.34 5.50 -28.07
CA ALA A 329 -27.50 5.26 -27.25
C ALA A 329 -27.25 5.87 -25.86
N TRP A 330 -28.33 6.26 -25.19
CA TRP A 330 -28.28 6.76 -23.83
C TRP A 330 -29.48 6.25 -23.06
N GLU A 331 -29.27 6.04 -21.77
CA GLU A 331 -30.29 5.53 -20.85
C GLU A 331 -30.10 6.17 -19.48
N SER A 332 -31.21 6.37 -18.76
CA SER A 332 -31.15 6.80 -17.37
C SER A 332 -30.44 5.75 -16.52
N PHE A 333 -29.49 6.18 -15.71
CA PHE A 333 -28.58 5.26 -15.04
C PHE A 333 -28.38 5.56 -13.56
N GLY A 334 -27.92 6.76 -13.24
CA GLY A 334 -27.56 7.15 -11.88
C GLY A 334 -28.02 8.56 -11.52
N PRO A 335 -27.72 9.02 -10.30
CA PRO A 335 -27.99 10.40 -9.90
C PRO A 335 -27.11 11.40 -10.66
N SER A 336 -27.68 12.53 -11.07
CA SER A 336 -26.91 13.67 -11.57
C SER A 336 -25.85 14.13 -10.54
N TRP A 337 -24.71 14.62 -11.02
CA TRP A 337 -23.61 15.12 -10.20
C TRP A 337 -22.96 16.36 -10.82
N GLY A 338 -22.21 17.11 -10.00
CA GLY A 338 -21.62 18.36 -10.45
C GLY A 338 -22.63 19.51 -10.54
N ARG A 339 -22.20 20.61 -11.15
CA ARG A 339 -22.99 21.83 -11.28
C ARG A 339 -24.00 21.74 -12.44
N ALA A 340 -25.09 20.99 -12.26
CA ALA A 340 -26.18 20.93 -13.26
C ALA A 340 -26.86 22.30 -13.47
N HIS A 341 -26.82 23.20 -12.48
CA HIS A 341 -27.57 24.46 -12.46
C HIS A 341 -26.80 25.65 -11.88
N ALA A 342 -25.47 25.71 -12.00
CA ALA A 342 -24.74 26.88 -11.52
C ALA A 342 -25.19 28.13 -12.30
N ARG A 343 -26.12 28.86 -11.70
CA ARG A 343 -26.44 30.24 -12.06
C ARG A 343 -25.16 31.03 -11.87
N PHE A 344 -24.96 32.02 -12.73
CA PHE A 344 -23.94 33.05 -12.58
C PHE A 344 -24.07 33.68 -11.18
N GLY A 345 -23.34 33.15 -10.22
CA GLY A 345 -23.23 33.61 -8.84
C GLY A 345 -21.92 34.37 -8.66
N ASN A 346 -21.86 35.23 -7.64
CA ASN A 346 -20.69 36.05 -7.35
C ASN A 346 -19.47 35.16 -6.99
N GLN A 347 -18.25 35.66 -7.21
CA GLN A 347 -16.96 34.94 -7.02
C GLN A 347 -16.81 34.17 -5.69
N GLU A 348 -17.52 34.57 -4.63
CA GLU A 348 -17.50 33.90 -3.33
C GLU A 348 -18.16 32.50 -3.36
N GLU A 349 -19.13 32.23 -4.25
CA GLU A 349 -19.75 30.92 -4.41
C GLU A 349 -18.92 29.95 -5.29
N GLU A 350 -17.90 30.43 -5.99
CA GLU A 350 -17.00 29.59 -6.80
C GLU A 350 -15.97 28.84 -5.95
N GLU A 351 -15.52 29.41 -4.83
CA GLU A 351 -14.58 28.73 -3.92
C GLU A 351 -15.23 27.59 -3.12
N GLU A 352 -16.56 27.61 -2.94
CA GLU A 352 -17.33 26.63 -2.16
C GLU A 352 -18.05 25.58 -3.04
N ALA A 353 -17.73 25.52 -4.34
CA ALA A 353 -18.33 24.55 -5.25
C ALA A 353 -18.11 23.10 -4.76
N PRO A 354 -19.18 22.30 -4.59
CA PRO A 354 -19.04 20.92 -4.12
C PRO A 354 -18.18 20.12 -5.10
N THR A 355 -17.22 19.37 -4.54
CA THR A 355 -16.42 18.41 -5.30
C THR A 355 -17.10 17.05 -5.26
N PHE A 356 -17.26 16.43 -6.42
CA PHE A 356 -17.82 15.08 -6.54
C PHE A 356 -16.71 14.10 -6.93
N THR A 357 -16.61 12.97 -6.23
CA THR A 357 -15.67 11.91 -6.61
C THR A 357 -16.42 10.89 -7.46
N VAL A 358 -16.12 10.83 -8.76
CA VAL A 358 -16.75 9.90 -9.70
C VAL A 358 -15.74 8.83 -10.07
N GLY A 359 -16.07 7.57 -9.87
CA GLY A 359 -15.24 6.45 -10.30
C GLY A 359 -15.78 5.75 -11.54
N CYS A 360 -14.87 5.18 -12.32
CA CYS A 360 -15.20 4.34 -13.46
C CYS A 360 -14.29 3.11 -13.46
N GLY A 361 -14.88 1.94 -13.58
CA GLY A 361 -14.17 0.67 -13.65
C GLY A 361 -14.62 -0.21 -14.78
N LEU A 362 -13.71 -1.08 -15.22
CA LEU A 362 -13.92 -2.10 -16.23
C LEU A 362 -13.70 -3.46 -15.58
N ASP A 363 -14.73 -4.31 -15.59
CA ASP A 363 -14.62 -5.74 -15.37
C ASP A 363 -14.46 -6.40 -16.75
N ALA A 364 -13.21 -6.68 -17.11
CA ALA A 364 -12.88 -7.27 -18.42
C ALA A 364 -13.37 -8.72 -18.53
N ASP A 365 -13.48 -9.45 -17.41
CA ASP A 365 -13.94 -10.84 -17.39
C ASP A 365 -15.45 -10.92 -17.69
N LYS A 366 -16.21 -9.90 -17.26
CA LYS A 366 -17.66 -9.79 -17.52
C LYS A 366 -18.03 -8.92 -18.70
N HIS A 367 -17.06 -8.23 -19.30
CA HIS A 367 -17.32 -7.21 -20.32
C HIS A 367 -18.30 -6.13 -19.83
N GLN A 368 -18.07 -5.61 -18.63
CA GLN A 368 -18.95 -4.62 -17.98
C GLN A 368 -18.16 -3.40 -17.54
N VAL A 369 -18.73 -2.23 -17.77
CA VAL A 369 -18.28 -0.98 -17.16
C VAL A 369 -19.19 -0.67 -15.98
N PHE A 370 -18.62 -0.20 -14.88
CA PHE A 370 -19.37 0.22 -13.70
C PHE A 370 -18.90 1.58 -13.22
N PHE A 371 -19.76 2.26 -12.47
CA PHE A 371 -19.50 3.60 -11.97
C PHE A 371 -19.75 3.71 -10.47
N THR A 372 -19.05 4.63 -9.85
CA THR A 372 -19.20 4.98 -8.44
C THR A 372 -19.36 6.49 -8.31
N LEU A 373 -20.03 6.92 -7.25
CA LEU A 373 -20.20 8.32 -6.92
C LEU A 373 -20.02 8.50 -5.42
N ASN A 374 -19.10 9.39 -5.04
CA ASN A 374 -18.80 9.74 -3.65
C ASN A 374 -18.50 8.54 -2.75
N GLY A 375 -17.83 7.52 -3.30
CA GLY A 375 -17.46 6.31 -2.56
C GLY A 375 -18.54 5.23 -2.50
N GLU A 376 -19.66 5.41 -3.20
CA GLU A 376 -20.73 4.42 -3.31
C GLU A 376 -20.86 3.89 -4.74
N LEU A 377 -21.22 2.62 -4.88
CA LEU A 377 -21.47 2.00 -6.19
C LEU A 377 -22.77 2.55 -6.77
N VAL A 378 -22.71 3.10 -7.99
CA VAL A 378 -23.90 3.48 -8.76
C VAL A 378 -24.48 2.24 -9.43
N GLY A 379 -23.61 1.45 -10.06
CA GLY A 379 -23.94 0.15 -10.66
C GLY A 379 -23.12 -0.16 -11.92
N ALA A 380 -23.43 -1.30 -12.54
CA ALA A 380 -22.93 -1.69 -13.86
C ALA A 380 -23.82 -1.14 -14.98
N ALA A 381 -23.19 -0.61 -16.03
CA ALA A 381 -23.90 -0.04 -17.17
C ALA A 381 -24.75 -1.09 -17.91
N PRO A 382 -25.90 -0.70 -18.47
CA PRO A 382 -26.84 -1.60 -19.14
C PRO A 382 -26.39 -2.01 -20.56
N THR A 383 -25.09 -2.16 -20.79
CA THR A 383 -24.53 -2.59 -22.07
C THR A 383 -23.32 -3.49 -21.87
N THR A 384 -23.11 -4.39 -22.82
CA THR A 384 -21.86 -5.15 -22.90
C THR A 384 -20.76 -4.27 -23.51
N VAL A 385 -19.60 -4.25 -22.85
CA VAL A 385 -18.40 -3.58 -23.34
C VAL A 385 -17.78 -4.43 -24.45
N LEU A 386 -17.53 -3.82 -25.60
CA LEU A 386 -16.90 -4.54 -26.71
C LEU A 386 -15.44 -4.89 -26.37
N PRO A 387 -14.86 -5.97 -26.95
CA PRO A 387 -13.46 -6.28 -26.74
C PRO A 387 -12.54 -5.16 -27.22
N GLY A 388 -11.55 -4.81 -26.41
CA GLY A 388 -10.53 -3.82 -26.79
C GLY A 388 -9.79 -3.26 -25.59
N ASP A 389 -8.78 -2.44 -25.91
CA ASP A 389 -8.04 -1.68 -24.92
C ASP A 389 -8.75 -0.35 -24.63
N TYR A 390 -8.99 -0.06 -23.35
CA TYR A 390 -9.70 1.14 -22.91
C TYR A 390 -8.85 1.99 -21.98
N ALA A 391 -8.83 3.30 -22.23
CA ALA A 391 -8.26 4.30 -21.34
C ALA A 391 -9.35 4.99 -20.52
N ALA A 392 -8.96 5.48 -19.35
CA ALA A 392 -9.70 6.53 -18.63
C ALA A 392 -9.97 7.71 -19.56
N ALA A 393 -11.22 8.18 -19.56
CA ALA A 393 -11.67 9.33 -20.32
C ALA A 393 -12.50 10.24 -19.42
N VAL A 394 -12.27 11.55 -19.55
CA VAL A 394 -12.98 12.58 -18.79
C VAL A 394 -13.25 13.74 -19.75
N SER A 395 -14.45 14.31 -19.68
CA SER A 395 -14.75 15.58 -20.34
C SER A 395 -15.17 16.61 -19.31
N LEU A 396 -14.63 17.82 -19.45
CA LEU A 396 -14.92 18.98 -18.61
C LEU A 396 -15.86 19.90 -19.39
N HIS A 397 -17.01 20.27 -18.84
CA HIS A 397 -18.07 20.91 -19.61
C HIS A 397 -17.79 22.39 -19.86
N ALA A 398 -17.46 23.14 -18.81
CA ALA A 398 -17.32 24.58 -18.84
C ALA A 398 -15.87 25.02 -18.62
N PHE A 399 -15.54 26.22 -19.09
CA PHE A 399 -14.28 26.89 -18.77
C PHE A 399 -14.13 27.04 -17.25
N GLY A 400 -12.95 26.69 -16.73
CA GLY A 400 -12.67 26.72 -15.30
C GLY A 400 -13.03 25.44 -14.54
N ASP A 401 -13.76 24.50 -15.15
CA ASP A 401 -13.99 23.18 -14.55
C ASP A 401 -12.64 22.48 -14.28
N GLU A 402 -12.55 21.80 -13.13
CA GLU A 402 -11.34 21.10 -12.70
C GLU A 402 -11.62 19.62 -12.46
N ALA A 403 -10.68 18.77 -12.89
CA ALA A 403 -10.64 17.36 -12.55
C ALA A 403 -9.31 17.01 -11.88
N VAL A 404 -9.36 16.24 -10.79
CA VAL A 404 -8.18 15.57 -10.23
C VAL A 404 -8.34 14.07 -10.47
N VAL A 405 -7.55 13.54 -11.40
CA VAL A 405 -7.62 12.14 -11.85
C VAL A 405 -6.66 11.28 -11.02
N ASN A 406 -7.21 10.25 -10.37
CA ASN A 406 -6.48 9.23 -9.63
C ASN A 406 -6.60 7.88 -10.35
N VAL A 407 -5.51 7.44 -11.00
CA VAL A 407 -5.44 6.16 -11.74
C VAL A 407 -4.77 5.07 -10.89
N GLY A 408 -4.97 5.14 -9.57
CA GLY A 408 -4.39 4.20 -8.61
C GLY A 408 -3.09 4.67 -7.94
N ALA A 409 -2.63 5.88 -8.20
CA ALA A 409 -1.43 6.43 -7.55
C ALA A 409 -1.67 6.85 -6.08
N ALA A 410 -2.92 7.05 -5.68
CA ALA A 410 -3.33 7.34 -4.31
C ALA A 410 -4.54 6.48 -3.88
N PRO A 411 -4.84 6.33 -2.58
CA PRO A 411 -6.04 5.63 -2.10
C PRO A 411 -7.33 6.14 -2.76
N PHE A 412 -8.21 5.20 -3.09
CA PHE A 412 -9.55 5.50 -3.60
C PHE A 412 -10.51 5.86 -2.47
N LEU A 413 -11.55 6.62 -2.79
CA LEU A 413 -12.68 6.85 -1.89
C LEU A 413 -13.58 5.62 -1.85
N PHE A 414 -13.84 4.99 -3.00
CA PHE A 414 -14.58 3.73 -3.08
C PHE A 414 -13.74 2.55 -2.57
N ASP A 415 -14.36 1.68 -1.78
CA ASP A 415 -13.73 0.46 -1.27
C ASP A 415 -13.70 -0.64 -2.34
N ILE A 416 -12.78 -0.48 -3.30
CA ILE A 416 -12.65 -1.37 -4.44
C ILE A 416 -12.22 -2.77 -4.03
N GLU A 417 -11.46 -2.91 -2.93
CA GLU A 417 -11.05 -4.20 -2.37
C GLU A 417 -12.24 -4.99 -1.82
N ALA A 418 -13.19 -4.35 -1.15
CA ALA A 418 -14.39 -5.07 -0.68
C ALA A 418 -15.25 -5.55 -1.86
N SER A 419 -15.35 -4.74 -2.91
CA SER A 419 -16.25 -5.00 -4.05
C SER A 419 -15.70 -6.03 -5.03
N SER A 420 -14.37 -6.06 -5.22
CA SER A 420 -13.67 -6.99 -6.10
C SER A 420 -13.86 -8.45 -5.72
N ILE A 421 -14.11 -8.79 -4.44
CA ILE A 421 -14.24 -10.19 -3.98
C ILE A 421 -15.48 -10.86 -4.54
N GLY A 422 -16.63 -10.19 -4.44
CA GLY A 422 -17.92 -10.72 -4.90
C GLY A 422 -18.18 -10.52 -6.39
N GLY A 423 -17.36 -9.71 -7.07
CA GLY A 423 -17.69 -9.22 -8.42
C GLY A 423 -19.07 -8.54 -8.44
N ARG A 424 -19.48 -7.94 -7.32
CA ARG A 424 -20.75 -7.21 -7.21
C ARG A 424 -20.46 -5.78 -7.63
N PHE A 425 -20.50 -5.56 -8.93
CA PHE A 425 -20.47 -4.25 -9.57
C PHE A 425 -21.79 -4.02 -10.29
#